data_AF-A0A2V6FCW5-F1
#
_entry.id   AF-A0A2V6FCW5-F1
#
_cell.length_a   1.000
_cell.length_b   1.000
_cell.length_c   1.000
_cell.angle_alpha   90.00
_cell.angle_beta   90.00
_cell.angle_gamma   90.00
#
_symmetry.space_group_name_H-M   'P 1'
#
loop_
_entity.id
_entity.type
_entity.pdbx_description
1 polymer ?
#
loop_
_entity_poly.entity_id
_entity_poly.type
_entity_poly.pdbx_seq_one_letter_code
_entity_poly.pdbx_strand_id
1 'polypeptide(L)' 'MPEIELARTPRAKQKLQVERLKKFKKKNAEKSKRVLDKLAAVVERGENCFPALLEAVEVCSLGQITGRLQEIVGRFRPMV' A
#
# COMPACT_ATOMS: atom_id res chain seq x y z
N MET A 1 11.49 -19.97 35.63
CA MET A 1 11.23 -18.81 34.73
C MET A 1 9.95 -19.13 33.98
N PRO A 2 8.97 -18.22 33.88
CA PRO A 2 7.76 -18.50 33.12
C PRO A 2 8.11 -18.66 31.65
N GLU A 3 7.54 -19.68 31.01
CA GLU A 3 7.72 -19.97 29.59
C GLU A 3 6.93 -18.92 28.79
N ILE A 4 7.61 -17.96 28.18
CA ILE A 4 6.97 -16.95 27.33
C ILE A 4 6.76 -17.59 25.96
N GLU A 5 5.52 -17.93 25.64
CA GLU A 5 5.17 -18.51 24.34
C GLU A 5 5.42 -17.47 23.23
N LEU A 6 6.31 -17.81 22.29
CA LEU A 6 6.65 -16.93 21.18
C LEU A 6 5.45 -16.80 20.23
N ALA A 7 4.82 -15.63 20.21
CA ALA A 7 3.77 -15.32 19.25
C ALA A 7 4.34 -15.36 17.82
N ARG A 8 3.92 -16.35 17.03
CA ARG A 8 4.30 -16.50 15.61
C ARG A 8 3.06 -16.50 14.74
N THR A 9 3.14 -15.83 13.58
CA THR A 9 2.07 -15.91 12.58
C THR A 9 2.10 -17.27 11.86
N PRO A 10 1.04 -18.09 11.94
CA PRO A 10 1.00 -19.38 11.24
C PRO A 10 1.19 -19.22 9.73
N ARG A 11 1.90 -20.16 9.10
CA ARG A 11 2.14 -20.16 7.64
C ARG A 11 0.83 -20.06 6.82
N ALA A 12 -0.23 -20.71 7.29
CA ALA A 12 -1.54 -20.64 6.65
C ALA A 12 -2.10 -19.21 6.60
N LYS A 13 -1.93 -18.42 7.67
CA LYS A 13 -2.36 -17.01 7.71
C LYS A 13 -1.54 -16.15 6.74
N GLN A 14 -0.24 -16.39 6.64
CA GLN A 14 0.63 -15.69 5.67
C GLN A 14 0.20 -15.96 4.23
N LYS A 15 -0.02 -17.25 3.87
CA LYS A 15 -0.49 -17.65 2.54
C LYS A 15 -1.86 -17.02 2.22
N LEU A 16 -2.79 -17.03 3.19
CA LEU A 16 -4.10 -16.40 3.03
C LEU A 16 -3.99 -14.90 2.71
N GLN A 17 -3.09 -14.17 3.37
CA GLN A 17 -2.90 -12.74 3.09
C GLN A 17 -2.35 -12.49 1.68
N VAL A 18 -1.42 -13.32 1.21
CA VAL A 18 -0.89 -13.23 -0.16
C VAL A 18 -2.00 -13.47 -1.19
N GLU A 19 -2.85 -14.47 -0.99
CA GLU A 19 -3.95 -14.76 -1.92
C GLU A 19 -5.03 -13.67 -1.92
N ARG A 20 -5.37 -13.12 -0.74
CA ARG A 20 -6.25 -11.94 -0.64
C ARG A 20 -5.69 -10.75 -1.40
N LEU A 21 -4.40 -10.48 -1.27
CA LEU A 21 -3.73 -9.40 -1.99
C LEU A 21 -3.77 -9.61 -3.51
N LYS A 22 -3.46 -10.82 -3.99
CA LYS A 22 -3.54 -11.16 -5.43
C LYS A 22 -4.95 -10.96 -5.97
N LYS A 23 -5.97 -11.47 -5.26
CA LYS A 23 -7.37 -11.32 -5.66
C LYS A 23 -7.81 -9.85 -5.70
N PHE A 24 -7.42 -9.07 -4.70
CA PHE A 24 -7.70 -7.63 -4.66
C PHE A 24 -7.07 -6.90 -5.84
N LYS A 25 -5.77 -7.14 -6.12
CA LYS A 25 -5.06 -6.56 -7.26
C LYS A 25 -5.70 -6.94 -8.59
N LYS A 26 -6.06 -8.22 -8.77
CA LYS A 26 -6.72 -8.70 -10.00
C LYS A 26 -8.08 -8.03 -10.21
N LYS A 27 -8.90 -7.93 -9.17
CA LYS A 27 -10.23 -7.28 -9.23
C LYS A 27 -10.14 -5.80 -9.63
N ASN A 28 -9.10 -5.09 -9.19
CA ASN A 28 -8.98 -3.66 -9.36
C ASN A 28 -7.95 -3.23 -10.43
N ALA A 29 -7.45 -4.16 -11.24
CA ALA A 29 -6.31 -3.92 -12.14
C ALA A 29 -6.48 -2.68 -13.03
N GLU A 30 -7.63 -2.56 -13.70
CA GLU A 30 -7.93 -1.44 -14.61
C GLU A 30 -8.04 -0.10 -13.88
N LYS A 31 -8.75 -0.07 -12.73
CA LYS A 31 -8.99 1.16 -11.97
C LYS A 31 -7.72 1.64 -11.23
N SER A 32 -6.93 0.69 -10.73
CA SER A 32 -5.78 1.00 -9.86
C SER A 32 -4.76 1.91 -10.53
N LYS A 33 -4.46 1.69 -11.83
CA LYS A 33 -3.52 2.52 -12.57
C LYS A 33 -3.97 3.98 -12.62
N ARG A 34 -5.22 4.22 -13.04
CA ARG A 34 -5.79 5.57 -13.15
C ARG A 34 -5.80 6.31 -11.82
N VAL A 35 -6.17 5.64 -10.72
CA VAL A 35 -6.25 6.27 -9.41
C VAL A 35 -4.87 6.55 -8.82
N LEU A 36 -3.88 5.68 -9.05
CA LEU A 36 -2.49 5.94 -8.66
C LEU A 36 -1.92 7.15 -9.40
N ASP A 37 -2.20 7.29 -10.70
CA ASP A 37 -1.75 8.45 -11.48
C ASP A 37 -2.41 9.75 -11.00
N LYS A 38 -3.70 9.70 -10.65
CA LYS A 38 -4.41 10.83 -10.04
C LYS A 38 -3.78 11.22 -8.69
N LEU A 39 -3.52 10.24 -7.82
CA LEU A 39 -2.87 10.48 -6.53
C LEU A 39 -1.49 11.11 -6.71
N ALA A 40 -0.68 10.57 -7.61
CA ALA A 40 0.65 11.10 -7.90
C ALA A 40 0.58 12.56 -8.37
N ALA A 41 -0.34 12.88 -9.29
CA ALA A 41 -0.50 14.23 -9.81
C ALA A 41 -0.96 15.24 -8.73
N VAL A 42 -1.83 14.82 -7.79
CA VAL A 42 -2.24 15.67 -6.64
C VAL A 42 -1.04 15.97 -5.74
N VAL A 43 -0.21 14.96 -5.47
CA VAL A 43 1.02 15.13 -4.67
C VAL A 43 2.03 16.04 -5.37
N GLU A 44 2.25 15.85 -6.67
CA GLU A 44 3.18 16.68 -7.47
C GLU A 44 2.75 18.14 -7.53
N ARG A 45 1.42 18.42 -7.51
CA ARG A 45 0.89 19.79 -7.43
C ARG A 45 0.95 20.41 -6.03
N GLY A 46 1.39 19.66 -5.01
CA GLY A 46 1.41 20.13 -3.62
C GLY A 46 0.01 20.34 -3.02
N GLU A 47 -1.02 19.72 -3.60
CA GLU A 47 -2.39 19.80 -3.13
C GLU A 47 -2.62 18.85 -1.93
N ASN A 48 -3.74 19.02 -1.22
CA ASN A 48 -4.15 18.07 -0.19
C ASN A 48 -4.39 16.68 -0.82
N CYS A 49 -3.47 15.74 -0.55
CA CYS A 49 -3.53 14.39 -1.09
C CYS A 49 -4.51 13.46 -0.38
N PHE A 50 -5.05 13.84 0.79
CA PHE A 50 -5.89 12.95 1.60
C PHE A 50 -7.19 12.52 0.89
N PRO A 51 -7.94 13.41 0.19
CA PRO A 51 -9.10 12.99 -0.60
C PRO A 51 -8.73 12.00 -1.73
N ALA A 52 -7.60 12.20 -2.40
CA ALA A 52 -7.12 11.27 -3.44
C ALA A 52 -6.64 9.94 -2.83
N LEU A 53 -6.12 9.95 -1.60
CA LEU A 53 -5.79 8.74 -0.84
C LEU A 53 -7.04 7.94 -0.49
N LEU A 54 -8.14 8.59 -0.08
CA LEU A 54 -9.41 7.91 0.21
C LEU A 54 -9.95 7.17 -1.02
N GLU A 55 -9.84 7.77 -2.21
CA GLU A 55 -10.18 7.10 -3.47
C GLU A 55 -9.20 5.95 -3.78
N ALA A 56 -7.90 6.17 -3.55
CA ALA A 56 -6.87 5.17 -3.81
C ALA A 56 -7.04 3.90 -2.99
N VAL A 57 -7.40 3.99 -1.70
CA VAL A 57 -7.52 2.80 -0.84
C VAL A 57 -8.67 1.86 -1.24
N GLU A 58 -9.65 2.34 -2.00
CA GLU A 58 -10.74 1.48 -2.50
C GLU A 58 -10.26 0.46 -3.55
N VAL A 59 -9.20 0.81 -4.31
CA VAL A 59 -8.76 0.05 -5.48
C VAL A 59 -7.26 -0.28 -5.51
N CYS A 60 -6.46 0.34 -4.64
CA CYS A 60 -5.02 0.17 -4.57
C CYS A 60 -4.60 -0.41 -3.22
N SER A 61 -3.72 -1.40 -3.25
CA SER A 61 -3.11 -1.93 -2.02
C SER A 61 -2.14 -0.93 -1.42
N LEU A 62 -1.88 -1.05 -0.10
CA LEU A 62 -0.89 -0.22 0.60
C LEU A 62 0.45 -0.16 -0.15
N GLY A 63 0.98 -1.31 -0.59
CA GLY A 63 2.23 -1.37 -1.33
C GLY A 63 2.21 -0.69 -2.71
N GLN A 64 1.06 -0.65 -3.38
CA GLN A 64 0.92 0.11 -4.65
C GLN A 64 0.96 1.62 -4.38
N ILE A 65 0.26 2.06 -3.34
CA ILE A 65 0.22 3.48 -2.94
C ILE A 65 1.62 3.94 -2.52
N THR A 66 2.24 3.25 -1.55
CA THR A 66 3.56 3.63 -1.04
C THR A 66 4.64 3.51 -2.13
N GLY A 67 4.55 2.52 -3.02
CA GLY A 67 5.46 2.37 -4.15
C GLY A 67 5.39 3.57 -5.10
N ARG A 68 4.18 3.92 -5.55
CA ARG A 68 3.98 5.07 -6.45
C ARG A 68 4.43 6.38 -5.82
N LEU A 69 4.13 6.60 -4.54
CA LEU A 69 4.56 7.81 -3.84
C LEU A 69 6.08 7.87 -3.69
N GLN A 70 6.75 6.76 -3.36
CA GLN A 70 8.22 6.72 -3.26
C GLN A 70 8.92 7.05 -4.59
N GLU A 71 8.31 6.74 -5.74
CA GLU A 71 8.86 7.12 -7.05
C GLU A 71 8.89 8.63 -7.26
N ILE A 72 7.91 9.36 -6.74
CA ILE A 72 7.76 10.81 -6.97
C ILE A 72 8.34 11.67 -5.84
N VAL A 73 8.24 11.24 -4.58
CA VAL A 73 8.76 12.00 -3.42
C VAL A 73 10.10 11.48 -2.91
N GLY A 74 10.57 10.34 -3.42
CA GLY A 74 11.74 9.65 -2.90
C GLY A 74 11.45 8.85 -1.63
N ARG A 75 12.50 8.21 -1.10
CA ARG A 75 12.43 7.46 0.16
C ARG A 75 13.00 8.31 1.28
N PHE A 76 12.35 8.28 2.43
CA PHE A 76 12.92 8.83 3.66
C PHE A 76 14.29 8.19 3.91
N ARG A 77 15.31 9.03 4.11
CA ARG A 77 16.65 8.62 4.53
C ARG A 77 16.87 9.22 5.92
N PRO A 78 16.99 8.40 6.98
CA PRO A 78 17.37 8.89 8.29
C PRO A 78 18.72 9.62 8.18
N MET A 79 18.80 10.82 8.74
CA MET A 79 20.09 11.47 8.95
C MET A 79 20.76 10.78 10.14
N VAL A 80 21.97 10.24 9.91
CA VAL A 80 22.86 9.74 10.96
C VAL A 80 23.88 10.82 11.26
#